data_AF-A0A7S1C878-F1
#
_entry.id   AF-A0A7S1C878-F1
#
_cell.length_a   1.000
_cell.length_b   1.000
_cell.length_c   1.000
_cell.angle_alpha   90.00
_cell.angle_beta   90.00
_cell.angle_gamma   90.00
#
_symmetry.space_group_name_H-M   'P 1'
#
loop_
_entity.id
_entity.type
_entity.pdbx_description
1 polymer ?
#
loop_
_entity_poly.entity_id
_entity_poly.type
_entity_poly.pdbx_seq_one_letter_code
_entity_poly.pdbx_strand_id
1 'polypeptide(L)'
;DAASPTPNAQAAAVKLAATTLDTTPPSFTVSTPRVENVGEASVDVVVQLNEAGRWWAAVIPASSPTAPTISNVVDGTGPAGAYTGPLLTPAATASYARVAGLSPNTDYIVYVVAEDAATPPNRQAALTTVPFTTVVASPPFFGIGFPAVGPTND
;
A
#
# COMPACT_ATOMS: atom_id res chain seq x y z
N ASP A 1 -42.76 65.62 -4.54
CA ASP A 1 -41.67 65.06 -5.35
C ASP A 1 -41.03 63.95 -4.53
N ALA A 2 -41.18 62.70 -4.94
CA ALA A 2 -40.72 61.54 -4.18
C ALA A 2 -39.99 60.60 -5.16
N ALA A 3 -38.67 60.68 -5.17
CA ALA A 3 -37.84 59.74 -5.91
C ALA A 3 -38.05 58.34 -5.32
N SER A 4 -38.60 57.43 -6.12
CA SER A 4 -38.67 56.00 -5.77
C SER A 4 -37.27 55.42 -5.76
N PRO A 5 -36.87 54.61 -4.74
CA PRO A 5 -35.56 54.01 -4.71
C PRO A 5 -35.45 53.00 -5.85
N THR A 6 -34.47 53.18 -6.73
CA THR A 6 -34.08 52.18 -7.72
C THR A 6 -33.65 50.90 -7.01
N PRO A 7 -34.26 49.72 -7.28
CA PRO A 7 -33.79 48.45 -6.76
C PRO A 7 -32.33 48.23 -7.17
N ASN A 8 -31.44 47.94 -6.22
CA ASN A 8 -30.05 47.60 -6.49
C ASN A 8 -29.95 46.14 -6.98
N ALA A 9 -30.54 45.87 -8.15
CA ALA A 9 -30.39 44.57 -8.80
C ALA A 9 -28.91 44.35 -9.13
N GLN A 10 -28.27 43.41 -8.44
CA GLN A 10 -26.88 43.05 -8.69
C GLN A 10 -26.76 42.57 -10.15
N ALA A 11 -26.12 43.36 -11.00
CA ALA A 11 -26.13 43.21 -12.47
C ALA A 11 -25.32 42.02 -13.00
N ALA A 12 -24.80 41.15 -12.12
CA ALA A 12 -24.12 39.93 -12.52
C ALA A 12 -24.25 38.88 -11.41
N ALA A 13 -24.65 37.66 -11.77
CA ALA A 13 -24.57 36.52 -10.86
C ALA A 13 -23.10 36.27 -10.52
N VAL A 14 -22.72 36.46 -9.27
CA VAL A 14 -21.39 36.08 -8.77
C VAL A 14 -21.39 34.55 -8.60
N LYS A 15 -20.61 33.84 -9.42
CA LYS A 15 -20.40 32.40 -9.23
C LYS A 15 -19.56 32.21 -7.96
N LEU A 16 -20.22 31.95 -6.85
CA LEU A 16 -19.56 31.49 -5.63
C LEU A 16 -19.05 30.06 -5.88
N ALA A 17 -17.74 29.93 -6.08
CA ALA A 17 -17.11 28.62 -6.11
C ALA A 17 -17.04 28.08 -4.67
N ALA A 18 -18.04 27.29 -4.27
CA ALA A 18 -17.96 26.52 -3.06
C ALA A 18 -17.16 25.24 -3.34
N THR A 19 -15.94 25.17 -2.84
CA THR A 19 -15.21 23.89 -2.73
C THR A 19 -15.70 23.22 -1.45
N THR A 20 -16.30 22.04 -1.54
CA THR A 20 -16.60 21.22 -0.38
C THR A 20 -15.27 20.76 0.23
N LEU A 21 -15.13 20.88 1.55
CA LEU A 21 -13.99 20.27 2.25
C LEU A 21 -14.14 18.76 2.15
N ASP A 22 -13.11 18.09 1.65
CA ASP A 22 -13.04 16.63 1.67
C ASP A 22 -12.68 16.17 3.09
N THR A 23 -13.52 15.32 3.66
CA THR A 23 -13.37 14.81 5.02
C THR A 23 -13.39 13.28 5.06
N THR A 24 -13.36 12.61 3.91
CA THR A 24 -13.48 11.15 3.83
C THR A 24 -12.17 10.54 3.37
N PRO A 25 -11.67 9.47 4.00
CA PRO A 25 -10.49 8.77 3.52
C PRO A 25 -10.79 7.90 2.29
N PRO A 26 -9.77 7.56 1.49
CA PRO A 26 -9.93 6.66 0.37
C PRO A 26 -10.31 5.27 0.85
N SER A 27 -11.15 4.60 0.09
CA SER A 27 -11.57 3.21 0.31
C SER A 27 -10.93 2.29 -0.71
N PHE A 28 -10.55 1.08 -0.27
CA PHE A 28 -10.08 0.05 -1.18
C PHE A 28 -11.20 -0.45 -2.09
N THR A 29 -10.87 -0.80 -3.33
CA THR A 29 -11.84 -1.25 -4.34
C THR A 29 -11.35 -2.49 -5.07
N VAL A 30 -12.23 -3.13 -5.86
CA VAL A 30 -11.87 -4.24 -6.77
C VAL A 30 -11.07 -5.35 -6.07
N SER A 31 -11.57 -5.80 -4.91
CA SER A 31 -10.95 -6.88 -4.13
C SER A 31 -9.48 -6.62 -3.74
N THR A 32 -9.09 -5.35 -3.61
CA THR A 32 -7.82 -4.94 -3.01
C THR A 32 -8.04 -4.48 -1.57
N PRO A 33 -7.00 -4.44 -0.72
CA PRO A 33 -5.63 -4.92 -0.96
C PRO A 33 -5.58 -6.44 -1.19
N ARG A 34 -4.64 -6.89 -2.02
CA ARG A 34 -4.34 -8.31 -2.23
C ARG A 34 -2.84 -8.51 -2.46
N VAL A 35 -2.41 -9.76 -2.48
CA VAL A 35 -1.06 -10.13 -2.89
C VAL A 35 -1.05 -10.86 -4.23
N GLU A 36 0.00 -10.65 -5.01
CA GLU A 36 0.29 -11.35 -6.26
C GLU A 36 1.78 -11.74 -6.31
N ASN A 37 2.15 -12.57 -7.29
CA ASN A 37 3.54 -12.96 -7.56
C ASN A 37 4.33 -13.39 -6.32
N VAL A 38 3.66 -14.13 -5.42
CA VAL A 38 4.26 -14.69 -4.21
C VAL A 38 5.36 -15.67 -4.63
N GLY A 39 6.61 -15.32 -4.31
CA GLY A 39 7.80 -16.13 -4.58
C GLY A 39 8.41 -16.68 -3.30
N GLU A 40 9.63 -17.21 -3.42
CA GLU A 40 10.38 -17.78 -2.30
C GLU A 40 10.79 -16.70 -1.28
N ALA A 41 11.15 -15.49 -1.75
CA ALA A 41 11.66 -14.42 -0.90
C ALA A 41 11.02 -13.05 -1.18
N SER A 42 9.85 -13.04 -1.84
CA SER A 42 9.21 -11.80 -2.28
C SER A 42 7.71 -11.94 -2.51
N VAL A 43 6.99 -10.82 -2.51
CA VAL A 43 5.57 -10.71 -2.86
C VAL A 43 5.29 -9.35 -3.49
N ASP A 44 4.30 -9.26 -4.39
CA ASP A 44 3.78 -7.99 -4.86
C ASP A 44 2.48 -7.66 -4.11
N VAL A 45 2.44 -6.53 -3.40
CA VAL A 45 1.25 -6.03 -2.70
C VAL A 45 0.51 -5.09 -3.62
N VAL A 46 -0.75 -5.40 -3.96
CA VAL A 46 -1.55 -4.66 -4.94
C VAL A 46 -2.68 -3.89 -4.25
N VAL A 47 -2.80 -2.60 -4.55
CA VAL A 47 -3.78 -1.68 -3.95
C VAL A 47 -4.48 -0.88 -5.03
N GLN A 48 -5.80 -0.72 -4.90
CA GLN A 48 -6.60 0.18 -5.73
C GLN A 48 -7.55 0.97 -4.84
N LEU A 49 -7.60 2.29 -5.05
CA LEU A 49 -8.41 3.22 -4.27
C LEU A 49 -9.58 3.77 -5.10
N ASN A 50 -10.71 4.10 -4.46
CA ASN A 50 -11.85 4.76 -5.11
C ASN A 50 -11.55 6.22 -5.51
N GLU A 51 -10.54 6.83 -4.91
CA GLU A 51 -10.05 8.17 -5.19
C GLU A 51 -8.52 8.21 -5.16
N ALA A 52 -7.93 9.32 -5.59
CA ALA A 52 -6.48 9.45 -5.61
C ALA A 52 -5.95 9.55 -4.17
N GLY A 53 -4.91 8.77 -3.87
CA GLY A 53 -4.31 8.77 -2.55
C GLY A 53 -2.92 8.17 -2.53
N ARG A 54 -2.41 7.97 -1.33
CA ARG A 54 -1.17 7.25 -1.06
C ARG A 54 -1.42 6.14 -0.05
N TRP A 55 -0.66 5.05 -0.16
CA TRP A 55 -0.77 3.92 0.76
C TRP A 55 0.59 3.41 1.19
N TRP A 56 0.60 2.73 2.33
CA TRP A 56 1.74 2.05 2.93
C TRP A 56 1.37 0.61 3.23
N ALA A 57 2.36 -0.25 3.24
CA ALA A 57 2.22 -1.60 3.72
C ALA A 57 3.37 -2.01 4.65
N ALA A 58 3.05 -2.89 5.60
CA ALA A 58 4.02 -3.67 6.34
C ALA A 58 3.78 -5.16 6.10
N VAL A 59 4.84 -5.92 5.84
CA VAL A 59 4.83 -7.38 5.68
C VAL A 59 5.57 -7.99 6.85
N ILE A 60 4.83 -8.60 7.77
CA ILE A 60 5.34 -9.07 9.06
C ILE A 60 5.07 -10.58 9.16
N PRO A 61 6.04 -11.39 9.64
CA PRO A 61 5.81 -12.81 9.86
C PRO A 61 4.58 -13.05 10.74
N ALA A 62 3.73 -14.01 10.38
CA ALA A 62 2.52 -14.33 11.15
C ALA A 62 2.84 -14.85 12.57
N SER A 63 4.07 -15.30 12.80
CA SER A 63 4.60 -15.68 14.11
C SER A 63 5.01 -14.49 14.99
N SER A 64 4.97 -13.24 14.48
CA SER A 64 5.27 -12.05 15.26
C SER A 64 4.31 -11.93 16.47
N PRO A 65 4.82 -11.69 17.69
CA PRO A 65 3.98 -11.61 18.88
C PRO A 65 3.12 -10.34 18.93
N THR A 66 3.47 -9.33 18.14
CA THR A 66 2.77 -8.05 18.09
C THR A 66 2.48 -7.64 16.65
N ALA A 67 1.27 -7.14 16.43
CA ALA A 67 0.87 -6.48 15.19
C ALA A 67 1.37 -5.02 15.17
N PRO A 68 1.62 -4.43 13.99
CA PRO A 68 1.99 -3.03 13.88
C PRO A 68 0.78 -2.12 14.15
N THR A 69 1.04 -0.92 14.65
CA THR A 69 0.04 0.17 14.65
C THR A 69 0.01 0.89 13.30
N ILE A 70 -0.97 1.75 13.06
CA ILE A 70 -1.00 2.60 11.85
C ILE A 70 0.26 3.48 11.77
N SER A 71 0.70 4.09 12.88
CA SER A 71 1.93 4.88 12.92
C SER A 71 3.14 4.04 12.54
N ASN A 72 3.23 2.80 13.05
CA ASN A 72 4.30 1.89 12.68
C ASN A 72 4.38 1.65 11.17
N VAL A 73 3.23 1.39 10.53
CA VAL A 73 3.17 1.16 9.07
C VAL A 73 3.57 2.42 8.28
N VAL A 74 3.15 3.60 8.73
CA VAL A 74 3.41 4.89 8.05
C VAL A 74 4.85 5.36 8.24
N ASP A 75 5.38 5.20 9.44
CA ASP A 75 6.73 5.64 9.83
C ASP A 75 7.80 4.59 9.46
N GLY A 76 7.39 3.39 9.01
CA GLY A 76 8.31 2.29 8.71
C GLY A 76 9.02 1.73 9.95
N THR A 77 8.31 1.69 11.08
CA THR A 77 8.84 1.26 12.39
C THR A 77 7.99 0.13 12.96
N GLY A 78 8.38 -0.46 14.11
CA GLY A 78 7.56 -1.43 14.83
C GLY A 78 8.13 -2.86 14.79
N PRO A 79 7.28 -3.90 14.76
CA PRO A 79 7.74 -5.30 14.71
C PRO A 79 8.66 -5.56 13.53
N ALA A 80 9.53 -6.57 13.67
CA ALA A 80 10.43 -6.98 12.59
C ALA A 80 9.62 -7.43 11.36
N GLY A 81 9.94 -6.83 10.21
CA GLY A 81 9.23 -7.03 8.96
C GLY A 81 9.75 -6.08 7.88
N ALA A 82 9.15 -6.15 6.71
CA ALA A 82 9.45 -5.24 5.61
C ALA A 82 8.36 -4.16 5.53
N TYR A 83 8.77 -2.89 5.44
CA TYR A 83 7.85 -1.75 5.35
C TYR A 83 8.04 -1.06 4.01
N THR A 84 6.95 -0.61 3.39
CA THR A 84 6.98 0.17 2.16
C THR A 84 6.83 1.65 2.47
N GLY A 85 7.37 2.52 1.61
CA GLY A 85 7.08 3.96 1.66
C GLY A 85 5.68 4.26 1.10
N PRO A 86 5.25 5.55 1.11
CA PRO A 86 4.01 5.91 0.47
C PRO A 86 4.11 5.65 -1.04
N LEU A 87 3.20 4.85 -1.57
CA LEU A 87 2.99 4.72 -3.02
C LEU A 87 1.77 5.54 -3.43
N LEU A 88 1.96 6.43 -4.41
CA LEU A 88 0.87 7.18 -5.01
C LEU A 88 0.01 6.26 -5.88
N THR A 89 -1.30 6.38 -5.75
CA THR A 89 -2.28 5.58 -6.48
C THR A 89 -3.38 6.48 -7.01
N PRO A 90 -3.53 6.59 -8.34
CA PRO A 90 -4.67 7.27 -8.93
C PRO A 90 -5.99 6.56 -8.60
N ALA A 91 -7.09 7.31 -8.62
CA ALA A 91 -8.43 6.74 -8.48
C ALA A 91 -8.68 5.61 -9.49
N ALA A 92 -9.31 4.54 -9.03
CA ALA A 92 -9.72 3.39 -9.81
C ALA A 92 -8.60 2.72 -10.65
N THR A 93 -7.34 2.95 -10.30
CA THR A 93 -6.17 2.34 -10.95
C THR A 93 -5.34 1.61 -9.92
N ALA A 94 -5.03 0.34 -10.16
CA ALA A 94 -4.20 -0.44 -9.26
C ALA A 94 -2.73 0.01 -9.33
N SER A 95 -2.07 0.06 -8.18
CA SER A 95 -0.62 0.15 -8.07
C SER A 95 -0.10 -1.02 -7.22
N TYR A 96 1.20 -1.28 -7.27
CA TYR A 96 1.79 -2.34 -6.47
C TYR A 96 3.16 -1.97 -5.91
N ALA A 97 3.50 -2.57 -4.77
CA ALA A 97 4.84 -2.54 -4.20
C ALA A 97 5.39 -3.97 -4.17
N ARG A 98 6.58 -4.17 -4.75
CA ARG A 98 7.31 -5.41 -4.59
C ARG A 98 8.06 -5.39 -3.26
N VAL A 99 7.74 -6.33 -2.39
CA VAL A 99 8.41 -6.56 -1.12
C VAL A 99 9.34 -7.76 -1.28
N ALA A 100 10.61 -7.59 -0.91
CA ALA A 100 11.65 -8.62 -1.01
C ALA A 100 12.33 -8.85 0.34
N GLY A 101 13.23 -9.84 0.41
CA GLY A 101 13.95 -10.19 1.64
C GLY A 101 13.13 -11.02 2.62
N LEU A 102 12.11 -11.73 2.11
CA LEU A 102 11.29 -12.64 2.91
C LEU A 102 11.97 -14.01 3.03
N SER A 103 11.62 -14.75 4.07
CA SER A 103 12.02 -16.14 4.24
C SER A 103 11.11 -17.06 3.42
N PRO A 104 11.64 -18.11 2.78
CA PRO A 104 10.83 -19.11 2.07
C PRO A 104 9.98 -19.94 3.02
N ASN A 105 8.89 -20.51 2.50
CA ASN A 105 7.94 -21.34 3.24
C ASN A 105 7.53 -20.75 4.60
N THR A 106 7.25 -19.45 4.63
CA THR A 106 6.95 -18.70 5.85
C THR A 106 5.62 -17.97 5.69
N ASP A 107 4.78 -18.06 6.73
CA ASP A 107 3.52 -17.33 6.79
C ASP A 107 3.75 -15.87 7.16
N TYR A 108 3.11 -14.97 6.42
CA TYR A 108 3.18 -13.52 6.60
C TYR A 108 1.77 -12.92 6.61
N ILE A 109 1.66 -11.72 7.19
CA ILE A 109 0.49 -10.85 7.10
C ILE A 109 0.94 -9.51 6.52
N VAL A 110 0.28 -9.08 5.46
CA VAL A 110 0.39 -7.70 4.95
C VAL A 110 -0.59 -6.83 5.71
N TYR A 111 -0.15 -5.67 6.20
CA TYR A 111 -0.97 -4.63 6.83
C TYR A 111 -0.94 -3.38 5.96
N VAL A 112 -2.09 -2.93 5.45
CA VAL A 112 -2.18 -1.81 4.51
C VAL A 112 -3.02 -0.67 5.09
N VAL A 113 -2.60 0.57 4.88
CA VAL A 113 -3.37 1.79 5.16
C VAL A 113 -3.21 2.80 4.03
N ALA A 114 -4.25 3.57 3.75
CA ALA A 114 -4.24 4.64 2.77
C ALA A 114 -4.70 5.99 3.35
N GLU A 115 -4.29 7.08 2.70
CA GLU A 115 -4.79 8.43 2.93
C GLU A 115 -4.85 9.25 1.64
N ASP A 116 -5.71 10.27 1.60
CA ASP A 116 -5.86 11.19 0.47
C ASP A 116 -4.86 12.36 0.51
N ALA A 117 -5.04 13.33 -0.39
CA ALA A 117 -4.26 14.56 -0.45
C ALA A 117 -4.96 15.77 0.23
N ALA A 118 -5.98 15.55 1.06
CA ALA A 118 -6.61 16.63 1.83
C ALA A 118 -5.59 17.28 2.78
N THR A 119 -5.90 18.49 3.26
CA THR A 119 -5.06 19.22 4.22
C THR A 119 -5.88 19.61 5.44
N PRO A 120 -5.77 18.88 6.59
CA PRO A 120 -4.93 17.69 6.80
C PRO A 120 -5.42 16.46 6.02
N PRO A 121 -4.56 15.45 5.75
CA PRO A 121 -4.96 14.23 5.04
C PRO A 121 -6.01 13.41 5.79
N ASN A 122 -6.98 12.87 5.07
CA ASN A 122 -7.93 11.90 5.61
C ASN A 122 -7.32 10.49 5.51
N ARG A 123 -6.82 9.98 6.65
CA ARG A 123 -6.27 8.63 6.77
C ARG A 123 -7.33 7.63 7.19
N GLN A 124 -7.29 6.43 6.62
CA GLN A 124 -8.10 5.31 7.11
C GLN A 124 -7.84 5.03 8.59
N ALA A 125 -8.90 4.70 9.33
CA ALA A 125 -8.85 4.52 10.78
C ALA A 125 -8.40 3.11 11.22
N ALA A 126 -8.23 2.17 10.29
CA ALA A 126 -7.84 0.80 10.58
C ALA A 126 -6.90 0.25 9.49
N LEU A 127 -6.05 -0.69 9.87
CA LEU A 127 -5.26 -1.48 8.94
C LEU A 127 -6.14 -2.55 8.29
N THR A 128 -6.01 -2.70 6.97
CA THR A 128 -6.55 -3.87 6.27
C THR A 128 -5.47 -4.94 6.17
N THR A 129 -5.81 -6.19 6.47
CA THR A 129 -4.84 -7.29 6.53
C THR A 129 -5.03 -8.31 5.42
N VAL A 130 -3.93 -8.84 4.89
CA VAL A 130 -3.92 -9.90 3.86
C VAL A 130 -2.90 -10.98 4.23
N PRO A 131 -3.33 -12.20 4.62
CA PRO A 131 -2.40 -13.30 4.91
C PRO A 131 -1.88 -13.94 3.62
N PHE A 132 -0.64 -14.43 3.65
CA PHE A 132 -0.07 -15.26 2.58
C PHE A 132 1.10 -16.10 3.09
N THR A 133 1.51 -17.11 2.31
CA THR A 133 2.66 -17.97 2.61
C THR A 133 3.64 -17.89 1.45
N THR A 134 4.92 -17.59 1.72
CA THR A 134 5.96 -17.62 0.68
C THR A 134 6.18 -19.03 0.16
N VAL A 135 6.66 -19.13 -1.08
CA VAL A 135 6.92 -20.43 -1.71
C VAL A 135 8.11 -21.12 -1.04
N VAL A 136 8.12 -22.46 -1.07
CA VAL A 136 9.25 -23.26 -0.61
C VAL A 136 10.48 -22.98 -1.47
N ALA A 137 11.65 -22.83 -0.84
CA ALA A 137 12.90 -22.64 -1.57
C ALA A 137 13.21 -23.84 -2.48
N SER A 138 13.56 -23.56 -3.73
CA SER A 138 14.09 -24.57 -4.63
C SER A 138 15.49 -25.02 -4.15
N PRO A 139 15.75 -26.35 -4.05
CA PRO A 139 17.08 -26.83 -3.69
C PRO A 139 18.09 -26.50 -4.80
N PRO A 140 19.36 -26.24 -4.48
CA PRO A 140 20.39 -26.09 -5.50
C PRO A 140 20.53 -27.44 -6.23
N PHE A 141 20.21 -27.47 -7.53
CA PHE A 141 20.54 -28.62 -8.36
C PHE A 141 22.02 -28.52 -8.75
N PHE A 142 22.83 -29.45 -8.23
CA PHE A 142 24.13 -29.70 -8.82
C PHE A 142 23.90 -30.41 -10.16
N GLY A 143 24.22 -29.73 -11.26
CA GLY A 143 24.25 -30.35 -12.58
C GLY A 143 25.06 -31.65 -12.54
N ILE A 144 24.56 -32.70 -13.19
CA ILE A 144 25.32 -33.94 -13.41
C ILE A 144 26.68 -33.60 -14.05
N GLY A 145 27.76 -33.59 -13.27
CA GLY A 145 29.10 -33.34 -13.83
C GLY A 145 30.22 -32.84 -12.91
N PHE A 146 29.99 -32.35 -11.68
CA PHE A 146 31.12 -31.84 -10.85
C PHE A 146 30.96 -32.09 -9.34
N PRO A 147 32.07 -32.32 -8.61
CA PRO A 147 33.47 -32.22 -9.06
C PRO A 147 34.02 -33.53 -9.64
N ALA A 148 34.65 -33.44 -10.81
CA ALA A 148 35.56 -34.47 -11.29
C ALA A 148 36.83 -34.41 -10.44
N VAL A 149 37.10 -35.47 -9.67
CA VAL A 149 38.44 -35.69 -9.12
C VAL A 149 39.35 -35.98 -10.31
N GLY A 150 40.17 -35.02 -10.71
CA GLY A 150 41.23 -35.26 -11.68
C GLY A 150 42.20 -36.30 -11.11
N PRO A 151 42.81 -37.18 -11.93
CA PRO A 151 43.76 -38.15 -11.41
C PRO A 151 44.92 -37.39 -10.74
N THR A 152 45.18 -37.71 -9.46
CA THR A 152 46.40 -37.32 -8.78
C THR A 152 47.54 -38.11 -9.42
N ASN A 153 48.46 -37.43 -10.09
CA ASN A 153 49.73 -38.03 -10.47
C ASN A 153 50.64 -38.02 -9.22
N ASP A 154 50.91 -39.21 -8.68
CA ASP A 154 52.07 -39.47 -7.81
C ASP A 154 53.38 -39.42 -8.63
#